data_AF-A0A2S8EQF5-F1
#
_entry.id   AF-A0A2S8EQF5-F1
#
_cell.length_a   1.000
_cell.length_b   1.000
_cell.length_c   1.000
_cell.angle_alpha   90.00
_cell.angle_beta   90.00
_cell.angle_gamma   90.00
#
_symmetry.space_group_name_H-M   'P 1'
#
loop_
_entity.id
_entity.type
_entity.pdbx_description
1 polymer ?
#
loop_
_entity_poly.entity_id
_entity_poly.type
_entity_poly.pdbx_seq_one_letter_code
_entity_poly.pdbx_strand_id
1 'polypeptide(L)'
;MGAAIAVRADFTADELRALAKASRDARQTRRLLALATIYDGSARSEATKLGGVGLQIVRDWVVRFNAEGPDGLIDRKAPGKTPLLTQ
;
A
#
# COMPACT_ATOMS: atom_id res chain seq x y z
N MET A 1 -10.84 17.73 -3.40
CA MET A 1 -10.00 17.51 -2.20
C MET A 1 -10.38 16.17 -1.59
N GLY A 2 -9.51 15.16 -1.67
CA GLY A 2 -9.81 13.82 -1.15
C GLY A 2 -9.51 13.73 0.34
N ALA A 3 -10.47 13.27 1.14
CA ALA A 3 -10.31 13.09 2.58
C ALA A 3 -9.05 12.26 2.90
N ALA A 4 -8.34 12.63 3.96
CA ALA A 4 -7.22 11.85 4.47
C ALA A 4 -7.73 10.47 4.92
N ILE A 5 -7.26 9.40 4.27
CA ILE A 5 -7.55 8.04 4.72
C ILE A 5 -6.66 7.77 5.93
N ALA A 6 -7.27 7.44 7.06
CA ALA A 6 -6.57 6.97 8.25
C ALA A 6 -5.94 5.60 7.96
N VAL A 7 -4.69 5.42 8.35
CA VAL A 7 -4.05 4.11 8.37
C VAL A 7 -4.57 3.33 9.58
N ARG A 8 -4.66 2.00 9.50
CA ARG A 8 -5.06 1.17 10.66
C ARG A 8 -4.07 1.39 11.83
N ALA A 9 -4.53 1.19 13.06
CA ALA A 9 -3.72 1.42 14.26
C ALA A 9 -3.04 0.15 14.81
N ASP A 10 -3.26 -1.01 14.18
CA ASP A 10 -2.69 -2.30 14.58
C ASP A 10 -1.26 -2.54 14.04
N PHE A 11 -0.67 -1.54 13.38
CA PHE A 11 0.70 -1.59 12.86
C PHE A 11 1.50 -0.34 13.25
N THR A 12 2.80 -0.52 13.32
CA THR A 12 3.80 0.52 13.49
C THR A 12 4.70 0.64 12.26
N ALA A 13 5.40 1.77 12.13
CA ALA A 13 6.38 1.95 11.07
C ALA A 13 7.50 0.88 11.14
N ASP A 14 7.92 0.49 12.33
CA ASP A 14 8.98 -0.51 12.53
C ASP A 14 8.55 -1.92 12.14
N GLU A 15 7.30 -2.32 12.43
CA GLU A 15 6.74 -3.58 11.95
C GLU A 15 6.68 -3.61 10.42
N LEU A 16 6.30 -2.50 9.78
CA LEU A 16 6.32 -2.41 8.32
C LEU A 16 7.73 -2.52 7.73
N ARG A 17 8.73 -1.91 8.39
CA ARG A 17 10.14 -2.09 8.01
C ARG A 17 10.61 -3.53 8.19
N ALA A 18 10.20 -4.20 9.26
CA ALA A 18 10.53 -5.60 9.51
C ALA A 18 9.91 -6.51 8.44
N LEU A 19 8.64 -6.30 8.10
CA LEU A 19 7.95 -7.00 7.02
C LEU A 19 8.60 -6.73 5.66
N ALA A 20 9.02 -5.49 5.40
CA ALA A 20 9.72 -5.14 4.16
C ALA A 20 11.05 -5.88 4.01
N LYS A 21 11.80 -6.07 5.10
CA LYS A 21 13.04 -6.86 5.16
C LYS A 21 12.79 -8.36 4.98
N ALA A 22 11.68 -8.88 5.49
CA ALA A 22 11.30 -10.28 5.36
C ALA A 22 10.69 -10.62 3.99
N SER A 23 10.15 -9.63 3.28
CA SER A 23 9.53 -9.77 1.97
C SER A 23 10.53 -10.20 0.91
N ARG A 24 10.13 -11.18 0.09
CA ARG A 24 10.86 -11.62 -1.11
C ARG A 24 10.40 -10.90 -2.38
N ASP A 25 9.31 -10.14 -2.31
CA ASP A 25 8.77 -9.36 -3.42
C ASP A 25 9.26 -7.91 -3.33
N ALA A 26 10.07 -7.48 -4.30
CA ALA A 26 10.63 -6.13 -4.34
C ALA A 26 9.58 -5.02 -4.52
N ARG A 27 8.42 -5.31 -5.12
CA ARG A 27 7.29 -4.35 -5.17
C ARG A 27 6.62 -4.26 -3.81
N GLN A 28 6.36 -5.40 -3.16
CA GLN A 28 5.80 -5.39 -1.80
C GLN A 28 6.72 -4.65 -0.83
N THR A 29 8.04 -4.90 -0.88
CA THR A 29 9.04 -4.20 -0.06
C THR A 29 8.95 -2.68 -0.23
N ARG A 30 8.91 -2.16 -1.46
CA ARG A 30 8.79 -0.71 -1.71
C ARG A 30 7.48 -0.14 -1.18
N ARG A 31 6.38 -0.88 -1.34
CA ARG A 31 5.05 -0.47 -0.84
C ARG A 31 5.03 -0.39 0.69
N LEU A 32 5.60 -1.40 1.37
CA LEU A 32 5.71 -1.42 2.83
C LEU A 32 6.57 -0.27 3.36
N LEU A 33 7.70 0.03 2.71
CA LEU A 33 8.54 1.17 3.07
C LEU A 33 7.84 2.53 2.84
N ALA A 34 7.08 2.65 1.76
CA ALA A 34 6.28 3.85 1.50
C ALA A 34 5.17 4.03 2.54
N LEU A 35 4.56 2.95 3.04
CA LEU A 35 3.59 3.06 4.13
C LEU A 35 4.26 3.35 5.47
N ALA A 36 5.44 2.78 5.75
CA ALA A 36 6.17 3.03 6.99
C ALA A 36 6.41 4.53 7.24
N THR A 37 6.75 5.30 6.20
CA THR A 37 6.91 6.75 6.34
C THR A 37 5.62 7.48 6.68
N ILE A 38 4.47 6.99 6.21
CA ILE A 38 3.15 7.52 6.58
C ILE A 38 2.88 7.24 8.06
N TYR A 39 3.24 6.06 8.56
CA TYR A 39 3.13 5.72 9.99
C TYR A 39 4.07 6.54 10.88
N ASP A 40 5.24 6.95 10.39
CA ASP A 40 6.11 7.91 11.08
C ASP A 40 5.55 9.35 11.10
N GLY A 41 4.37 9.58 10.52
CA GLY A 41 3.78 10.92 10.40
C GLY A 41 4.42 11.78 9.31
N SER A 42 5.23 11.20 8.42
CA SER A 42 5.79 11.93 7.28
C SER A 42 4.71 12.28 6.26
N ALA A 43 4.95 13.33 5.48
CA ALA A 43 4.03 13.73 4.42
C ALA A 43 3.88 12.61 3.36
N ARG A 44 2.68 12.45 2.81
CA ARG A 44 2.41 11.48 1.72
C ARG A 44 3.30 11.70 0.48
N SER A 45 3.85 12.91 0.30
CA SER A 45 4.86 13.18 -0.74
C SER A 45 6.16 12.38 -0.54
N GLU A 46 6.58 12.14 0.70
CA GLU A 46 7.78 11.32 0.95
C GLU A 46 7.51 9.85 0.63
N ALA A 47 6.30 9.37 0.92
CA ALA A 47 5.85 8.04 0.52
C ALA A 47 5.86 7.86 -1.01
N THR A 48 5.51 8.90 -1.79
CA THR A 48 5.58 8.83 -3.26
C THR A 48 6.99 8.65 -3.79
N LYS A 49 8.00 9.27 -3.15
CA LYS A 49 9.41 9.15 -3.54
C LYS A 49 9.93 7.73 -3.33
N LEU A 50 9.58 7.10 -2.19
CA LEU A 50 9.95 5.72 -1.90
C LEU A 50 9.19 4.71 -2.77
N GLY A 51 7.91 4.98 -3.03
CA GLY A 51 7.07 4.13 -3.86
C GLY A 51 7.35 4.25 -5.36
N GLY A 52 7.95 5.37 -5.80
CA GLY A 52 8.13 5.68 -7.23
C GLY A 52 6.81 5.89 -7.98
N VAL A 53 5.76 6.32 -7.28
CA VAL A 53 4.37 6.39 -7.79
C VAL A 53 3.68 7.67 -7.35
N GLY A 54 2.58 8.04 -8.02
CA GLY A 54 1.77 9.19 -7.64
C GLY A 54 0.97 9.01 -6.33
N LEU A 55 0.50 10.11 -5.76
CA LEU A 55 -0.28 10.15 -4.51
C LEU A 55 -1.52 9.25 -4.53
N GLN A 56 -2.19 9.13 -5.68
CA GLN A 56 -3.38 8.29 -5.81
C GLN A 56 -3.04 6.81 -5.64
N ILE A 57 -1.90 6.35 -6.17
CA ILE A 57 -1.46 4.96 -6.02
C ILE A 57 -1.07 4.67 -4.57
N VAL A 58 -0.41 5.61 -3.89
CA VAL A 58 -0.14 5.48 -2.45
C VAL A 58 -1.45 5.40 -1.66
N ARG A 59 -2.46 6.19 -2.01
CA ARG A 59 -3.80 6.11 -1.41
C ARG A 59 -4.44 4.74 -1.61
N ASP A 60 -4.35 4.18 -2.81
CA ASP A 60 -4.90 2.86 -3.11
C ASP A 60 -4.17 1.75 -2.33
N TRP A 61 -2.85 1.89 -2.12
CA TRP A 61 -2.10 1.00 -1.24
C TRP A 61 -2.57 1.08 0.22
N VAL A 62 -2.84 2.28 0.74
CA VAL A 62 -3.41 2.45 2.10
C VAL A 62 -4.77 1.77 2.19
N VAL A 63 -5.64 1.93 1.18
CA VAL A 63 -6.96 1.26 1.17
C VAL A 63 -6.82 -0.26 1.19
N ARG A 64 -5.98 -0.82 0.32
CA ARG A 64 -5.76 -2.28 0.27
C ARG A 64 -5.10 -2.81 1.53
N PHE A 65 -4.09 -2.12 2.04
CA PHE A 65 -3.46 -2.46 3.30
C PHE A 65 -4.46 -2.41 4.46
N ASN A 66 -5.34 -1.40 4.45
CA ASN A 66 -6.35 -1.28 5.48
C ASN A 66 -7.36 -2.44 5.47
N ALA A 67 -7.69 -2.98 4.29
CA ALA A 67 -8.61 -4.09 4.16
C ALA A 67 -7.95 -5.46 4.43
N GLU A 68 -6.71 -5.65 3.97
CA GLU A 68 -6.12 -6.99 3.80
C GLU A 68 -4.75 -7.14 4.47
N GLY A 69 -4.23 -6.10 5.12
CA GLY A 69 -2.91 -6.09 5.74
C GLY A 69 -1.75 -6.14 4.73
N PRO A 70 -0.57 -6.64 5.14
CA PRO A 70 0.62 -6.71 4.28
C PRO A 70 0.42 -7.49 2.98
N ASP A 71 -0.44 -8.51 2.99
CA ASP A 71 -0.77 -9.33 1.81
C ASP A 71 -1.58 -8.56 0.77
N GLY A 72 -2.28 -7.50 1.20
CA GLY A 72 -2.93 -6.53 0.34
C GLY A 72 -1.95 -5.74 -0.53
N LEU A 73 -0.65 -5.75 -0.22
CA LEU A 73 0.39 -5.05 -0.99
C LEU A 73 1.12 -5.94 -1.99
N ILE A 74 0.79 -7.24 -2.06
CA ILE A 74 1.32 -8.13 -3.09
C ILE A 74 0.50 -7.92 -4.37
N ASP A 75 1.18 -7.99 -5.52
CA ASP A 75 0.48 -8.02 -6.80
C ASP A 75 -0.38 -9.27 -6.88
N ARG A 76 -1.70 -9.05 -6.90
CA ARG A 76 -2.66 -10.12 -7.18
C ARG A 76 -2.97 -10.10 -8.65
N LYS A 77 -3.13 -11.29 -9.23
CA LYS A 77 -3.75 -11.41 -10.55
C LYS A 77 -5.15 -10.80 -10.44
N ALA A 78 -5.41 -9.72 -11.18
CA ALA A 78 -6.73 -9.14 -11.21
C ALA A 78 -7.74 -10.23 -11.64
N PRO A 79 -8.91 -10.34 -11.00
CA PRO A 79 -10.00 -11.06 -11.63
C PRO A 79 -10.20 -10.41 -13.00
N GLY A 80 -10.13 -11.20 -14.07
CA GLY A 80 -10.22 -10.69 -15.44
C GLY A 80 -11.48 -9.83 -15.61
N LYS A 81 -11.53 -9.01 -16.67
CA LYS A 81 -12.71 -8.19 -16.97
C LYS A 81 -13.98 -9.07 -16.93
N THR A 82 -14.99 -8.63 -16.20
CA THR A 82 -16.32 -9.25 -16.22
C THR A 82 -16.80 -9.29 -17.68
N PRO A 83 -17.17 -10.45 -18.23
CA PRO A 83 -17.69 -10.55 -19.59
C PRO A 83 -18.90 -9.62 -19.76
N LEU A 84 -18.87 -8.75 -20.78
CA LEU A 84 -19.95 -7.80 -21.07
C LEU A 84 -21.11 -8.44 -21.86
N LEU A 85 -20.96 -9.70 -22.27
CA LEU A 85 -22.02 -10.47 -22.92
C LEU A 85 -22.74 -11.29 -21.86
N THR A 86 -23.87 -10.77 -21.40
CA THR A 86 -24.90 -11.57 -20.73
C THR A 86 -25.92 -11.93 -21.80
N GLN A 87 -26.37 -13.19 -21.84
CA GLN A 87 -27.29 -13.72 -22.84
C GLN A 87 -28.67 -13.04 -22.81
#